data_AF-A0A3D5C205-F1
#
_entry.id   AF-A0A3D5C205-F1
#
_cell.length_a   1.000
_cell.length_b   1.000
_cell.length_c   1.000
_cell.angle_alpha   90.00
_cell.angle_beta   90.00
_cell.angle_gamma   90.00
#
_symmetry.space_group_name_H-M   'P 1'
#
loop_
_entity.id
_entity.type
_entity.pdbx_description
1 polymer ?
#
loop_
_entity_poly.entity_id
_entity_poly.type
_entity_poly.pdbx_seq_one_letter_code
_entity_poly.pdbx_strand_id
1 'polypeptide(L)' 'GDLDPITFSVILNRFNTIAREMTLTLEYTAWTSILALARDFSCAIYDAKARQVCMLDALPVHTNSLHVI' A
#
# COMPACT_ATOMS: atom_id res chain seq x y z
N GLY A 1 -22.43 11.12 -12.04
CA GLY A 1 -22.59 11.75 -10.72
C GLY A 1 -21.20 11.98 -10.20
N ASP A 2 -20.80 13.23 -10.04
CA ASP A 2 -19.45 13.56 -9.58
C ASP A 2 -19.23 13.10 -8.14
N LEU A 3 -18.03 12.60 -7.87
CA LEU A 3 -17.61 12.24 -6.53
C LEU A 3 -17.34 13.54 -5.75
N ASP A 4 -18.07 13.73 -4.65
CA ASP A 4 -17.85 14.87 -3.77
C ASP A 4 -16.40 14.88 -3.23
N PRO A 5 -15.68 16.02 -3.29
CA PRO A 5 -14.28 16.11 -2.87
C PRO A 5 -14.05 15.73 -1.40
N ILE A 6 -15.02 15.95 -0.52
CA ILE A 6 -14.92 15.58 0.90
C ILE A 6 -14.93 14.06 1.01
N THR A 7 -15.88 13.41 0.35
CA THR A 7 -16.00 11.95 0.29
C THR A 7 -14.74 11.31 -0.30
N PHE A 8 -14.21 11.86 -1.40
CA PHE A 8 -12.94 11.40 -1.97
C PHE A 8 -11.81 11.48 -0.94
N SER A 9 -11.65 12.61 -0.27
CA SER A 9 -10.58 12.83 0.70
C SER A 9 -10.67 11.90 1.91
N VAL A 10 -11.89 11.64 2.41
CA VAL A 10 -12.12 10.69 3.52
C VAL A 10 -11.72 9.28 3.11
N ILE A 11 -12.13 8.83 1.93
CA ILE A 11 -11.82 7.49 1.43
C ILE A 11 -10.33 7.34 1.16
N LEU A 12 -9.69 8.32 0.51
CA LEU A 12 -8.26 8.30 0.25
C LEU A 12 -7.45 8.23 1.56
N ASN A 13 -7.81 9.03 2.57
CA ASN A 13 -7.16 8.99 3.87
C ASN A 13 -7.34 7.66 4.59
N ARG A 14 -8.52 7.01 4.47
CA ARG A 14 -8.73 5.66 5.00
C ARG A 14 -7.81 4.65 4.33
N PHE A 15 -7.71 4.66 2.99
CA PHE A 15 -6.80 3.76 2.29
C PHE A 15 -5.34 3.99 2.66
N ASN A 16 -4.90 5.24 2.79
CA ASN A 16 -3.54 5.54 3.25
C ASN A 16 -3.28 5.02 4.67
N THR A 17 -4.26 5.12 5.57
CA THR A 17 -4.12 4.58 6.93
C THR A 17 -4.09 3.06 6.95
N ILE A 18 -4.92 2.38 6.16
CA ILE A 18 -4.89 0.92 6.03
C ILE A 18 -3.52 0.46 5.50
N ALA A 19 -3.00 1.08 4.43
CA ALA A 19 -1.69 0.73 3.88
C ALA A 19 -0.56 0.94 4.90
N ARG A 20 -0.65 2.00 5.72
CA ARG A 20 0.28 2.24 6.83
C ARG A 20 0.20 1.16 7.90
N GLU A 21 -1.00 0.82 8.35
CA GLU A 21 -1.20 -0.21 9.37
C GLU A 21 -0.73 -1.58 8.89
N MET A 22 -0.98 -1.94 7.62
CA MET A 22 -0.44 -3.17 7.02
C MET A 22 1.09 -3.20 7.05
N THR A 23 1.72 -2.10 6.64
CA THR A 23 3.18 -1.97 6.57
C THR A 23 3.80 -2.10 7.96
N LEU A 24 3.27 -1.35 8.95
CA LEU A 24 3.75 -1.39 10.33
C LEU A 24 3.51 -2.77 10.96
N THR A 25 2.35 -3.37 10.71
CA THR A 25 2.02 -4.71 11.23
C THR A 25 3.01 -5.74 10.70
N LEU A 26 3.31 -5.71 9.40
CA LEU A 26 4.28 -6.63 8.81
C LEU A 26 5.68 -6.39 9.37
N GLU A 27 6.08 -5.12 9.49
CA GLU A 27 7.38 -4.74 10.05
C GLU A 27 7.56 -5.23 11.50
N TYR A 28 6.58 -4.99 12.37
CA TYR A 28 6.65 -5.40 13.78
C TYR A 28 6.54 -6.91 14.00
N THR A 29 6.00 -7.64 13.03
CA THR A 29 5.86 -9.11 13.11
C THR A 29 6.92 -9.86 12.29
N ALA A 30 7.79 -9.14 11.59
CA ALA A 30 8.85 -9.71 10.79
C ALA A 30 9.89 -10.44 11.66
N TRP A 31 10.07 -11.74 11.40
CA TRP A 31 11.08 -12.55 12.11
C TRP A 31 12.43 -12.52 11.37
N THR A 32 12.43 -12.62 10.04
CA THR A 32 13.67 -12.76 9.27
C THR A 32 14.39 -11.43 9.15
N SER A 33 15.73 -11.45 9.10
CA SER A 33 16.52 -10.24 8.85
C SER A 33 16.23 -9.60 7.49
N ILE A 34 15.82 -10.41 6.50
CA ILE A 34 15.40 -9.93 5.18
C ILE A 34 14.17 -9.01 5.29
N LEU A 35 13.18 -9.40 6.11
CA LEU A 35 11.97 -8.61 6.30
C LEU A 35 12.17 -7.51 7.36
N ALA A 36 12.72 -7.86 8.52
CA ALA A 36 12.81 -6.96 9.67
C ALA A 36 13.89 -5.88 9.53
N LEU A 37 15.02 -6.19 8.89
CA LEU A 37 16.15 -5.27 8.76
C LEU A 37 16.29 -4.73 7.34
N ALA A 38 16.26 -5.61 6.33
CA ALA A 38 16.41 -5.18 4.94
C ALA A 38 15.11 -4.60 4.35
N ARG A 39 13.97 -4.76 5.04
CA ARG A 39 12.64 -4.29 4.60
C ARG A 39 12.29 -4.75 3.18
N ASP A 40 12.64 -5.99 2.85
CA ASP A 40 12.36 -6.58 1.54
C ASP A 40 10.90 -7.06 1.46
N PHE A 41 9.98 -6.11 1.51
CA PHE A 41 8.55 -6.33 1.39
C PHE A 41 7.86 -5.06 0.91
N SER A 42 6.59 -5.18 0.51
CA SER A 42 5.77 -4.02 0.19
C SER A 42 4.30 -4.31 0.44
N CYS A 43 3.59 -3.32 0.94
CA CYS A 43 2.15 -3.36 1.11
C CYS A 43 1.51 -2.27 0.25
N ALA A 44 0.57 -2.66 -0.60
CA ALA A 44 -0.14 -1.76 -1.51
C ALA A 44 -1.59 -2.21 -1.70
N ILE A 45 -2.46 -1.25 -1.95
CA ILE A 45 -3.88 -1.49 -2.28
C ILE A 45 -4.07 -1.19 -3.76
N TYR A 46 -4.74 -2.10 -4.47
CA TYR A 46 -5.08 -1.99 -5.88
C TYR A 46 -6.59 -2.01 -6.06
N ASP A 47 -7.06 -1.37 -7.12
CA ASP A 47 -8.45 -1.50 -7.54
C ASP A 47 -8.68 -2.77 -8.38
N ALA A 48 -9.94 -3.00 -8.77
CA ALA A 48 -10.32 -4.16 -9.58
C ALA A 48 -9.68 -4.20 -10.99
N LYS A 49 -8.99 -3.14 -11.41
CA LYS A 49 -8.26 -3.04 -12.68
C LYS A 49 -6.75 -3.05 -12.49
N ALA A 50 -6.26 -3.54 -11.34
CA ALA A 50 -4.84 -3.58 -11.00
C ALA A 50 -4.15 -2.19 -11.00
N ARG A 51 -4.91 -1.10 -10.83
CA ARG A 51 -4.34 0.24 -10.67
C ARG A 51 -4.02 0.47 -9.20
N GLN A 52 -2.80 0.92 -8.92
CA GLN A 52 -2.37 1.21 -7.56
C GLN A 52 -3.17 2.38 -6.98
N VAL A 53 -3.75 2.18 -5.79
CA VAL A 53 -4.52 3.19 -5.05
C VAL A 53 -3.66 3.86 -4.00
N CYS A 54 -2.94 3.09 -3.18
CA CYS A 54 -2.02 3.60 -2.17
C CYS A 54 -0.95 2.56 -1.81
N MET A 55 0.16 3.04 -1.25
CA MET A 55 1.27 2.25 -0.72
C MET A 55 1.98 3.06 0.38
N LEU A 56 2.79 2.40 1.21
CA LEU A 56 3.72 3.06 2.13
C LEU A 56 5.11 2.44 1.99
N ASP A 57 6.12 3.29 1.72
CA ASP A 57 7.54 2.93 1.64
C ASP A 57 7.83 1.63 0.87
N ALA A 58 7.11 1.43 -0.24
CA ALA A 58 7.18 0.22 -1.04
C ALA A 58 8.32 0.25 -2.07
N LEU A 59 8.90 -0.91 -2.34
CA LEU A 59 9.93 -1.09 -3.35
C LEU A 59 9.31 -1.03 -4.76
N PRO A 60 9.81 -0.19 -5.69
CA PRO A 60 9.22 -0.05 -7.02
C PRO A 60 9.12 -1.36 -7.80
N VAL A 61 10.04 -2.31 -7.57
CA VAL A 61 10.02 -3.63 -8.20
C VAL A 61 8.81 -4.47 -7.77
N HIS A 62 8.24 -4.24 -6.59
CA HIS A 62 7.02 -4.91 -6.14
C HIS A 62 5.76 -4.25 -6.70
N THR A 63 5.73 -2.91 -6.74
CA THR A 63 4.51 -2.17 -7.04
C THR A 63 4.31 -1.89 -8.53
N ASN A 64 5.37 -1.61 -9.29
CA ASN A 64 5.25 -1.44 -10.73
C ASN A 64 4.99 -2.76 -11.46
N SER A 65 5.36 -3.91 -10.89
CA SER A 65 5.15 -5.21 -11.53
C SER A 65 3.68 -5.61 -11.64
N LEU A 66 2.81 -5.08 -10.77
CA LEU A 66 1.36 -5.34 -10.78
C LEU A 66 0.56 -4.38 -11.66
N HIS A 67 1.10 -3.17 -11.94
CA HIS A 67 0.47 -2.19 -12.82
C HIS A 67 0.67 -2.54 -14.32
N VAL A 68 1.64 -3.38 -14.69
CA VAL A 68 2.02 -3.63 -16.09
C VAL A 68 1.10 -4.62 -16.85
N ILE A 69 -0.11 -4.88 -16.33
CA ILE A 69 -1.17 -5.62 -17.06
C ILE A 69 -2.46 -4.82 -17.19
#